data_AF-A0A7S4E8J8-F1
#
_entry.id   AF-A0A7S4E8J8-F1
#
_cell.length_a   1.000
_cell.length_b   1.000
_cell.length_c   1.000
_cell.angle_alpha   90.00
_cell.angle_beta   90.00
_cell.angle_gamma   90.00
#
_symmetry.space_group_name_H-M   'P 1'
#
loop_
_entity.id
_entity.type
_entity.pdbx_description
1 polymer ?
#
loop_
_entity_poly.entity_id
_entity_poly.type
_entity_poly.pdbx_seq_one_letter_code
_entity_poly.pdbx_strand_id
1 'polypeptide(L)'
;TPQPTPRGGCDSVAVSGSTSQTSSHGTYLFSGRCEDKVYYKCSDCSFTRYLWFNDGGYWVIGQDPDGCDSLNGYIYIISNDDLADVSGNWIESTSSGWTPNSDIVVQCNSDPTPRPSPALSPAPAPAPTPAP
;
A
#
# COMPACT_ATOMS: atom_id res chain seq x y z
N THR A 1 -14.44 0.86 19.87
CA THR A 1 -13.81 -0.47 19.67
C THR A 1 -12.44 -0.24 19.08
N PRO A 2 -11.31 -0.55 19.74
CA PRO A 2 -10.03 -0.61 19.02
C PRO A 2 -9.85 -2.07 18.54
N GLN A 3 -9.61 -2.38 17.27
CA GLN A 3 -8.77 -1.68 16.29
C GLN A 3 -9.25 -2.01 14.85
N PRO A 4 -9.39 -1.06 13.90
CA PRO A 4 -9.20 -1.36 12.49
C PRO A 4 -7.84 -0.78 12.08
N THR A 5 -6.80 -1.60 12.06
CA THR A 5 -5.55 -1.26 11.39
C THR A 5 -4.95 -2.61 11.04
N PRO A 6 -5.33 -3.13 9.89
CA PRO A 6 -4.58 -2.79 8.68
C PRO A 6 -5.52 -2.28 7.58
N ARG A 7 -4.93 -1.62 6.57
CA ARG A 7 -5.50 -1.48 5.21
C ARG A 7 -4.34 -1.56 4.24
N GLY A 8 -3.53 -2.60 4.42
CA GLY A 8 -2.18 -2.78 3.87
C GLY A 8 -1.17 -3.16 4.96
N GLY A 9 -0.98 -4.48 5.10
CA GLY A 9 -0.08 -5.16 6.02
C GLY A 9 1.11 -5.83 5.33
N CYS A 10 1.37 -5.43 4.08
CA CYS A 10 2.49 -5.91 3.29
C CYS A 10 3.71 -5.01 3.55
N ASP A 11 4.90 -5.61 3.67
CA ASP A 11 6.16 -4.87 3.61
C ASP A 11 6.51 -4.52 2.16
N SER A 12 6.18 -5.43 1.25
CA SER A 12 6.24 -5.21 -0.19
C SER A 12 5.09 -5.91 -0.90
N VAL A 13 4.77 -5.45 -2.10
CA VAL A 13 3.71 -6.02 -2.93
C VAL A 13 4.26 -6.27 -4.32
N ALA A 14 4.21 -7.51 -4.80
CA ALA A 14 4.59 -7.84 -6.17
C ALA A 14 3.36 -7.78 -7.08
N VAL A 15 3.43 -6.98 -8.14
CA VAL A 15 2.37 -6.83 -9.15
C VAL A 15 2.85 -7.42 -10.46
N SER A 16 2.04 -8.28 -11.08
CA SER A 16 2.34 -8.91 -12.37
C SER A 16 1.07 -9.34 -13.12
N GLY A 17 1.22 -9.84 -14.34
CA GLY A 17 0.16 -10.54 -15.09
C GLY A 17 -0.84 -9.67 -15.87
N SER A 18 -0.82 -8.35 -15.69
CA SER A 18 -1.60 -7.45 -16.56
C SER A 18 -1.07 -7.47 -18.00
N THR A 19 -1.98 -7.33 -18.97
CA THR A 19 -1.66 -7.42 -20.41
C THR A 19 -1.44 -6.05 -21.03
N SER A 20 -2.28 -5.08 -20.69
CA SER A 20 -2.22 -3.71 -21.22
C SER A 20 -1.42 -2.77 -20.32
N GLN A 21 -1.36 -3.06 -19.03
CA GLN A 21 -0.71 -2.22 -18.03
C GLN A 21 0.62 -2.81 -17.52
N THR A 22 1.39 -3.46 -18.41
CA THR A 22 2.67 -4.12 -18.07
C THR A 22 3.69 -3.19 -17.41
N SER A 23 3.61 -1.88 -17.69
CA SER A 23 4.46 -0.89 -17.02
C SER A 23 4.18 -0.70 -15.52
N SER A 24 3.10 -1.28 -15.01
CA SER A 24 2.76 -1.33 -13.59
C SER A 24 3.26 -2.60 -12.90
N HIS A 25 3.92 -3.51 -13.62
CA HIS A 25 4.54 -4.70 -13.03
C HIS A 25 5.79 -4.30 -12.26
N GLY A 26 5.98 -4.92 -11.10
CA GLY A 26 7.11 -4.66 -10.23
C GLY A 26 6.80 -4.86 -8.75
N THR A 27 7.73 -4.45 -7.93
CA THR A 27 7.72 -4.47 -6.48
C THR A 27 7.33 -3.09 -5.94
N TYR A 28 6.25 -3.04 -5.17
CA TYR A 28 5.74 -1.84 -4.51
C TYR A 28 6.11 -1.89 -3.04
N LEU A 29 6.82 -0.88 -2.56
CA LEU A 29 7.26 -0.76 -1.18
C LEU A 29 6.35 0.20 -0.42
N PHE A 30 6.14 -0.07 0.87
CA PHE A 30 5.39 0.84 1.73
C PHE A 30 6.01 2.24 1.65
N SER A 31 5.22 3.23 1.23
CA SER A 31 5.72 4.59 1.05
C SER A 31 5.15 5.56 2.09
N GLY A 32 3.99 5.29 2.65
CA GLY A 32 3.41 6.14 3.66
C GLY A 32 1.90 5.95 3.81
N ARG A 33 1.26 6.98 4.36
CA ARG A 33 -0.18 7.07 4.53
C ARG A 33 -0.70 8.42 4.05
N CYS A 34 -1.86 8.42 3.42
CA CYS A 34 -2.70 9.60 3.26
C CYS A 34 -3.77 9.53 4.34
N GLU A 35 -3.62 10.34 5.40
CA GLU A 35 -4.43 10.22 6.63
C GLU A 35 -4.32 8.81 7.24
N ASP A 36 -5.39 8.02 7.23
CA ASP A 36 -5.43 6.63 7.70
C ASP A 36 -5.23 5.59 6.60
N LYS A 37 -5.31 5.98 5.32
CA LYS A 37 -5.14 5.12 4.13
C LYS A 37 -3.68 4.90 3.82
N VAL A 38 -3.25 3.68 3.53
CA VAL A 38 -1.86 3.42 3.13
C VAL A 38 -1.68 3.63 1.64
N TYR A 39 -0.44 3.89 1.25
CA TYR A 39 -0.03 3.74 -0.14
C TYR A 39 1.38 3.17 -0.26
N TYR A 40 1.59 2.47 -1.35
CA TYR A 40 2.85 1.86 -1.75
C TYR A 40 3.35 2.54 -3.01
N LYS A 41 4.68 2.64 -3.17
CA LYS A 41 5.32 3.18 -4.36
C LYS A 41 6.13 2.08 -5.02
N CYS A 42 5.99 1.94 -6.34
CA CYS A 42 6.78 0.99 -7.09
C CYS A 42 8.27 1.40 -7.12
N SER A 43 9.15 0.45 -6.82
CA SER A 43 10.60 0.68 -6.79
C SER A 43 11.30 0.37 -8.12
N ASP A 44 10.75 -0.55 -8.92
CA ASP A 44 11.39 -1.16 -10.09
C ASP A 44 10.46 -1.19 -11.34
N CYS A 45 9.28 -0.59 -11.26
CA CYS A 45 8.40 -0.42 -12.42
C CYS A 45 9.03 0.47 -13.50
N SER A 46 8.63 0.25 -14.75
CA SER A 46 9.05 1.06 -15.90
C SER A 46 8.59 2.53 -15.82
N PHE A 47 7.55 2.82 -15.06
CA PHE A 47 7.10 4.16 -14.73
C PHE A 47 6.83 4.28 -13.24
N THR A 48 6.87 5.51 -12.72
CA THR A 48 6.41 5.78 -11.36
C THR A 48 4.94 5.37 -11.24
N ARG A 49 4.69 4.41 -10.35
CA ARG A 49 3.37 3.90 -10.01
C ARG A 49 3.21 3.79 -8.52
N TYR A 50 1.97 3.90 -8.09
CA TYR A 50 1.54 3.74 -6.72
C TYR A 50 0.41 2.75 -6.64
N LEU A 51 0.27 2.11 -5.47
CA LEU A 51 -0.85 1.26 -5.11
C LEU A 51 -1.46 1.83 -3.82
N TRP A 52 -2.75 2.13 -3.80
CA TRP A 52 -3.42 2.72 -2.64
C TRP A 52 -4.83 2.18 -2.46
N PHE A 53 -5.34 2.29 -1.23
CA PHE A 53 -6.75 2.12 -0.94
C PHE A 53 -7.47 3.45 -1.09
N ASN A 54 -8.60 3.45 -1.79
CA ASN A 54 -9.47 4.59 -2.01
C ASN A 54 -10.79 4.42 -1.23
N ASP A 55 -11.33 5.50 -0.66
CA ASP A 55 -12.54 5.46 0.18
C ASP A 55 -13.83 5.04 -0.55
N GLY A 56 -13.79 4.96 -1.88
CA GLY A 56 -14.84 4.32 -2.66
C GLY A 56 -14.91 2.79 -2.50
N GLY A 57 -14.00 2.17 -1.73
CA GLY A 57 -13.93 0.72 -1.54
C GLY A 57 -13.13 0.03 -2.64
N TYR A 58 -12.04 0.67 -3.06
CA TYR A 58 -11.19 0.18 -4.15
C TYR A 58 -9.74 0.09 -3.71
N TRP A 59 -9.05 -0.92 -4.23
CA TRP A 59 -7.60 -0.89 -4.36
C TRP A 59 -7.24 -0.45 -5.77
N VAL A 60 -6.34 0.53 -5.90
CA VAL A 60 -6.03 1.20 -7.16
C VAL A 60 -4.53 1.23 -7.39
N ILE A 61 -4.10 0.91 -8.61
CA ILE A 61 -2.74 1.12 -9.10
C ILE A 61 -2.75 2.22 -10.14
N GLY A 62 -1.96 3.27 -9.92
CA GLY A 62 -1.87 4.39 -10.85
C GLY A 62 -0.75 5.37 -10.60
N GLN A 63 -0.82 6.54 -11.22
CA GLN A 63 0.32 7.46 -11.33
C GLN A 63 0.50 8.35 -10.10
N ASP A 64 -0.58 8.73 -9.45
CA ASP A 64 -0.56 9.58 -8.26
C ASP A 64 -1.76 9.21 -7.37
N PRO A 65 -1.54 8.87 -6.08
CA PRO A 65 -2.62 8.60 -5.16
C PRO A 65 -3.48 9.83 -4.84
N ASP A 66 -2.99 11.07 -5.01
CA ASP A 66 -3.69 12.35 -4.70
C ASP A 66 -4.46 12.29 -3.36
N GLY A 67 -3.72 12.21 -2.25
CA GLY A 67 -4.34 12.02 -0.93
C GLY A 67 -5.02 10.65 -0.75
N CYS A 68 -4.68 9.67 -1.60
CA CYS A 68 -5.30 8.34 -1.68
C CYS A 68 -6.77 8.37 -2.16
N ASP A 69 -7.26 9.52 -2.64
CA ASP A 69 -8.62 9.70 -3.14
C ASP A 69 -8.70 9.75 -4.67
N SER A 70 -7.56 9.66 -5.34
CA SER A 70 -7.46 9.60 -6.80
C SER A 70 -8.23 8.41 -7.38
N LEU A 71 -9.04 8.70 -8.40
CA LEU A 71 -9.62 7.71 -9.30
C LEU A 71 -8.80 7.54 -10.60
N ASN A 72 -7.65 8.22 -10.72
CA ASN A 72 -6.75 8.12 -11.87
C ASN A 72 -5.89 6.85 -11.80
N GLY A 73 -6.58 5.71 -11.74
CA GLY A 73 -6.02 4.38 -11.78
C GLY A 73 -5.86 3.86 -13.20
N TYR A 74 -5.08 2.80 -13.33
CA TYR A 74 -4.91 2.01 -14.55
C TYR A 74 -5.21 0.53 -14.30
N ILE A 75 -5.10 0.10 -13.05
CA ILE A 75 -5.57 -1.21 -12.58
C ILE A 75 -6.33 -0.96 -11.27
N TYR A 76 -7.46 -1.62 -11.05
CA TYR A 76 -8.16 -1.56 -9.77
C TYR A 76 -8.90 -2.86 -9.46
N ILE A 77 -9.31 -3.03 -8.20
CA ILE A 77 -10.27 -4.04 -7.77
C ILE A 77 -11.22 -3.42 -6.75
N ILE A 78 -12.48 -3.86 -6.77
CA ILE A 78 -13.49 -3.45 -5.81
C ILE A 78 -13.41 -4.40 -4.61
N SER A 79 -12.78 -3.95 -3.52
CA SER A 79 -12.68 -4.71 -2.27
C SER A 79 -12.40 -3.74 -1.13
N ASN A 80 -13.05 -3.98 0.01
CA ASN A 80 -12.81 -3.27 1.27
C ASN A 80 -11.88 -4.06 2.20
N ASP A 81 -11.35 -5.19 1.72
CA ASP A 81 -10.47 -6.05 2.49
C ASP A 81 -9.07 -5.43 2.60
N ASP A 82 -8.32 -5.92 3.57
CA ASP A 82 -6.90 -5.68 3.66
C ASP A 82 -6.18 -6.19 2.42
N LEU A 83 -5.14 -5.48 1.96
CA LEU A 83 -4.42 -5.87 0.74
C LEU A 83 -3.89 -7.31 0.78
N ALA A 84 -3.58 -7.83 1.98
CA ALA A 84 -3.16 -9.22 2.17
C ALA A 84 -4.28 -10.24 1.91
N ASP A 85 -5.53 -9.83 2.09
CA ASP A 85 -6.73 -10.65 2.00
C ASP A 85 -7.54 -10.36 0.72
N VAL A 86 -7.15 -9.35 -0.06
CA VAL A 86 -7.76 -9.02 -1.35
C VAL A 86 -7.69 -10.24 -2.26
N SER A 87 -8.86 -10.64 -2.76
CA SER A 87 -9.02 -11.75 -3.69
C SER A 87 -10.00 -11.39 -4.80
N GLY A 88 -9.90 -12.10 -5.93
CA GLY A 88 -10.73 -11.89 -7.11
C GLY A 88 -9.96 -11.29 -8.29
N ASN A 89 -10.71 -10.94 -9.33
CA ASN A 89 -10.13 -10.46 -10.58
C ASN A 89 -9.92 -8.95 -10.52
N TRP A 90 -8.69 -8.52 -10.71
CA TRP A 90 -8.38 -7.13 -10.94
C TRP A 90 -8.85 -6.70 -12.33
N ILE A 91 -9.07 -5.41 -12.49
CA ILE A 91 -9.60 -4.80 -13.70
C ILE A 91 -8.54 -3.83 -14.20
N GLU A 92 -8.09 -3.98 -15.46
CA GLU A 92 -7.10 -3.09 -16.07
C GLU A 92 -7.70 -2.24 -17.19
N SER A 93 -7.15 -1.06 -17.37
CA SER A 93 -7.48 -0.16 -18.48
C SER A 93 -6.82 -0.66 -19.75
N THR A 94 -7.62 -0.82 -20.79
CA THR A 94 -7.20 -1.24 -22.13
C THR A 94 -7.60 -0.17 -23.15
N SER A 95 -7.20 -0.33 -24.41
CA SER A 95 -7.65 0.55 -25.50
C SER A 95 -9.16 0.51 -25.73
N SER A 96 -9.84 -0.56 -25.30
CA SER A 96 -11.29 -0.75 -25.40
C SER A 96 -12.05 -0.44 -24.10
N GLY A 97 -11.37 0.02 -23.05
CA GLY A 97 -11.95 0.31 -21.74
C GLY A 97 -11.48 -0.65 -20.63
N TRP A 98 -12.22 -0.68 -19.53
CA TRP A 98 -11.88 -1.46 -18.33
C TRP A 98 -12.26 -2.93 -18.50
N THR A 99 -11.27 -3.83 -18.38
CA THR A 99 -11.46 -5.27 -18.59
C THR A 99 -10.99 -6.05 -17.38
N PRO A 100 -11.82 -6.97 -16.82
CA PRO A 100 -11.38 -7.90 -15.79
C PRO A 100 -10.29 -8.84 -16.34
N ASN A 101 -9.21 -9.01 -15.58
CA ASN A 101 -8.11 -9.89 -15.91
C ASN A 101 -7.74 -10.72 -14.67
N SER A 102 -8.02 -12.03 -14.74
CA SER A 102 -7.72 -12.99 -13.66
C SER A 102 -6.23 -13.34 -13.55
N ASP A 103 -5.44 -13.02 -14.56
CA ASP A 103 -3.99 -13.28 -14.56
C ASP A 103 -3.24 -12.21 -13.77
N ILE A 104 -3.88 -11.08 -13.46
CA ILE A 104 -3.27 -10.05 -12.62
C ILE A 104 -3.11 -10.59 -11.20
N VAL A 105 -1.85 -10.64 -10.76
CA VAL A 105 -1.46 -11.03 -9.42
C VAL A 105 -0.95 -9.81 -8.68
N VAL A 106 -1.56 -9.54 -7.53
CA VAL A 106 -1.09 -8.55 -6.55
C VAL A 106 -0.78 -9.31 -5.26
N GLN A 107 0.49 -9.67 -5.09
CA GLN A 107 0.94 -10.53 -4.02
C GLN A 107 1.52 -9.71 -2.88
N CYS A 108 0.87 -9.77 -1.73
CA CYS A 108 1.35 -9.21 -0.47
C CYS A 108 2.50 -10.06 0.09
N ASN A 109 3.64 -9.43 0.39
CA ASN A 109 4.75 -10.05 1.08
C ASN A 109 4.97 -9.32 2.42
N SER A 110 4.86 -10.06 3.52
CA SER A 110 5.16 -9.58 4.87
C SER A 110 6.35 -10.37 5.40
N ASP A 111 7.41 -9.69 5.80
CA ASP A 111 8.52 -10.29 6.51
C ASP A 111 8.02 -10.66 7.93
N PRO A 112 8.11 -11.94 8.35
CA PRO A 112 7.71 -12.34 9.69
C PRO A 112 8.61 -11.77 10.80
N THR A 113 9.68 -11.05 10.47
CA THR A 113 10.61 -10.48 11.45
C THR A 113 9.93 -9.37 12.26
N PRO A 114 9.80 -9.50 13.59
CA PRO A 114 9.22 -8.45 14.43
C PRO A 114 10.04 -7.16 14.28
N ARG A 115 9.38 -6.07 13.88
CA ARG A 115 9.98 -4.74 13.88
C ARG A 115 10.51 -4.44 15.29
N PRO A 116 11.79 -4.05 15.48
CA PRO A 116 12.29 -3.70 16.81
C PRO A 116 11.45 -2.57 17.38
N SER A 117 10.84 -2.81 18.54
CA SER A 117 10.09 -1.79 19.28
C SER A 117 11.04 -0.62 19.59
N PRO A 118 10.61 0.65 19.43
CA PRO A 118 11.42 1.77 19.86
C PRO A 118 11.69 1.63 21.36
N ALA A 119 12.97 1.53 21.74
CA ALA A 119 13.36 1.56 23.13
C ALA A 119 12.94 2.92 23.72
N LEU A 120 12.16 2.89 24.80
CA LEU A 120 11.84 4.11 25.54
C LEU A 120 13.16 4.76 25.97
N SER A 121 13.37 6.01 25.54
CA SER A 121 14.52 6.81 25.95
C SER A 121 14.54 6.91 27.48
N PRO A 122 15.67 6.70 28.17
CA PRO A 122 15.74 6.82 29.62
C PRO A 122 15.33 8.23 30.07
N ALA A 123 14.48 8.31 31.10
CA ALA A 123 14.08 9.57 31.70
C ALA A 123 15.32 10.37 32.16
N PRO A 124 15.37 11.70 31.99
CA PRO A 124 16.45 12.53 32.49
C PRO A 124 16.61 12.36 34.00
N ALA A 125 17.86 12.19 34.47
CA ALA A 125 18.17 12.12 35.89
C ALA A 125 17.76 13.44 36.61
N PRO A 126 17.24 13.37 37.84
CA PRO A 126 16.92 14.57 38.62
C PRO A 126 18.18 15.41 38.87
N ALA A 127 18.05 16.73 38.72
CA ALA A 127 19.12 17.68 38.98
C ALA A 127 19.55 17.62 40.46
N PRO A 128 20.86 17.78 40.76
CA PRO A 128 21.34 17.79 42.14
C PRO A 128 20.78 19.00 42.90
N THR A 129 20.30 18.74 44.12
CA THR A 129 19.84 19.77 45.06
C THR A 129 21.01 20.65 45.51
N PRO A 130 20.89 22.00 45.49
CA PRO A 130 21.92 22.87 46.02
C PRO A 130 22.10 22.68 47.54
N ALA A 131 23.34 22.63 47.99
CA ALA A 131 23.71 22.59 49.42
C ALA A 131 23.56 23.98 50.08
N PRO A 132 23.31 24.04 51.41
CA PRO A 132 23.02 25.27 52.16
C PRO A 132 24.21 26.22 52.31
#